data_AF-A0A9D6R4L9-F1
#
_entry.id   AF-A0A9D6R4L9-F1
#
_cell.length_a   1.000
_cell.length_b   1.000
_cell.length_c   1.000
_cell.angle_alpha   90.00
_cell.angle_beta   90.00
_cell.angle_gamma   90.00
#
_symmetry.space_group_name_H-M   'P 1'
#
loop_
_entity.id
_entity.type
_entity.pdbx_description
1 polymer ?
#
loop_
_entity_poly.entity_id
_entity_poly.type
_entity_poly.pdbx_seq_one_letter_code
_entity_poly.pdbx_strand_id
1 'polypeptide(L)'
;MKRLISIALALILSATLAGRAAASGCASYYTVRAGDTLSAIGLRHGVGWPSIQSANGLANANLIYIGQSLCIPGTVTAVTTATPTFTIVGVAADRSATIRTANFPATQTFEVLMGAMGTHGVNGTSVGSTNSGAGGTFTATYNIPANLRGARQIAIRLQSATGFFSYNWFWNSTYP
;
A
#
# COMPACT_ATOMS: atom_id res chain seq x y z
N MET A 1 -29.24 17.81 59.49
CA MET A 1 -29.51 17.25 58.15
C MET A 1 -28.61 17.98 57.16
N LYS A 2 -27.64 17.28 56.56
CA LYS A 2 -26.57 17.85 55.73
C LYS A 2 -27.08 18.12 54.31
N ARG A 3 -26.82 19.30 53.75
CA ARG A 3 -26.97 19.57 52.31
C ARG A 3 -25.60 19.93 51.72
N LEU A 4 -24.96 18.91 51.16
CA LEU A 4 -23.80 19.03 50.29
C LEU A 4 -24.33 19.30 48.88
N ILE A 5 -23.89 20.37 48.23
CA ILE A 5 -24.09 20.58 46.79
C ILE A 5 -22.70 20.49 46.16
N SER A 6 -22.47 19.34 45.53
CA SER A 6 -21.20 18.99 44.90
C SER A 6 -21.02 19.77 43.60
N ILE A 7 -19.81 20.31 43.46
CA ILE A 7 -19.25 20.96 42.29
C ILE A 7 -19.15 19.93 41.16
N ALA A 8 -19.87 20.13 40.06
CA ALA A 8 -19.67 19.36 38.83
C ALA A 8 -18.69 20.13 37.93
N LEU A 9 -17.43 19.71 37.96
CA LEU A 9 -16.37 20.11 37.04
C LEU A 9 -16.68 19.54 35.65
N ALA A 10 -17.03 20.39 34.69
CA ALA A 10 -17.24 19.99 33.31
C ALA A 10 -15.88 19.69 32.66
N LEU A 11 -15.55 18.40 32.54
CA LEU A 11 -14.44 17.92 31.73
C LEU A 11 -14.89 17.93 30.26
N ILE A 12 -14.45 18.94 29.49
CA ILE A 12 -14.67 18.99 28.05
C ILE A 12 -13.75 17.94 27.41
N LEU A 13 -14.32 16.79 27.04
CA LEU A 13 -13.64 15.78 26.26
C LEU A 13 -13.61 16.26 24.80
N SER A 14 -12.52 16.93 24.40
CA SER A 14 -12.28 17.28 23.00
C SER A 14 -12.17 16.00 22.18
N ALA A 15 -13.19 15.68 21.41
CA ALA A 15 -13.17 14.59 20.45
C ALA A 15 -12.13 14.93 19.37
N THR A 16 -11.04 14.18 19.34
CA THR A 16 -10.08 14.18 18.25
C THR A 16 -10.82 13.74 16.98
N LEU A 17 -10.74 14.55 15.92
CA LEU A 17 -11.14 14.10 14.58
C LEU A 17 -10.14 13.01 14.16
N ALA A 18 -10.45 11.76 14.47
CA ALA A 18 -9.86 10.62 13.77
C ALA A 18 -10.22 10.78 12.30
N GLY A 19 -9.20 10.99 11.46
CA GLY A 19 -9.34 11.00 10.02
C GLY A 19 -10.10 9.75 9.60
N ARG A 20 -11.31 9.93 9.09
CA ARG A 20 -12.06 8.86 8.44
C ARG A 20 -11.25 8.45 7.22
N ALA A 21 -10.50 7.35 7.33
CA ALA A 21 -10.17 6.56 6.17
C ALA A 21 -11.47 6.37 5.39
N ALA A 22 -11.48 6.74 4.11
CA ALA A 22 -12.64 6.54 3.26
C ALA A 22 -12.99 5.05 3.32
N ALA A 23 -14.08 4.71 4.03
CA ALA A 23 -14.64 3.38 3.97
C ALA A 23 -15.04 3.18 2.51
N SER A 24 -14.33 2.28 1.82
CA SER A 24 -14.79 1.75 0.54
C SER A 24 -16.21 1.22 0.77
N GLY A 25 -17.20 1.99 0.34
CA GLY A 25 -18.61 1.66 0.58
C GLY A 25 -18.97 0.30 -0.03
N CYS A 26 -20.00 -0.32 0.53
CA CYS A 26 -20.60 -1.52 -0.08
C CYS A 26 -21.03 -1.19 -1.51
N ALA A 27 -20.46 -1.88 -2.49
CA ALA A 27 -20.86 -1.70 -3.89
C ALA A 27 -22.06 -2.57 -4.24
N SER A 28 -22.17 -3.76 -3.63
CA SER A 28 -23.35 -4.60 -3.73
C SER A 28 -23.52 -5.45 -2.48
N TYR A 29 -24.67 -6.12 -2.37
CA TYR A 29 -24.94 -7.09 -1.30
C TYR A 29 -25.18 -8.47 -1.91
N TYR A 30 -24.63 -9.50 -1.26
CA TYR A 30 -24.78 -10.90 -1.66
C TYR A 30 -25.42 -11.71 -0.54
N THR A 31 -26.47 -12.46 -0.85
CA THR A 31 -27.09 -13.40 0.09
C THR A 31 -26.45 -14.78 -0.04
N VAL A 32 -25.79 -15.22 1.03
CA VAL A 32 -25.10 -16.52 1.12
C VAL A 32 -26.06 -17.68 0.87
N ARG A 33 -25.63 -18.64 0.04
CA ARG A 33 -26.37 -19.86 -0.33
C ARG A 33 -25.70 -21.09 0.25
N ALA A 34 -26.42 -22.22 0.22
CA ALA A 34 -25.88 -23.50 0.65
C ALA A 34 -24.63 -23.87 -0.16
N GLY A 35 -23.53 -24.16 0.55
CA GLY A 35 -22.25 -24.53 -0.06
C GLY A 35 -21.32 -23.36 -0.41
N ASP A 36 -21.73 -22.11 -0.16
CA ASP A 36 -20.85 -20.97 -0.35
C ASP A 36 -19.73 -20.92 0.69
N THR A 37 -18.58 -20.42 0.25
CA THR A 37 -17.49 -19.98 1.11
C THR A 37 -17.20 -18.51 0.81
N LEU A 38 -16.64 -17.79 1.78
CA LEU A 38 -16.28 -16.39 1.59
C LEU A 38 -15.28 -16.20 0.43
N SER A 39 -14.39 -17.19 0.25
CA SER A 39 -13.45 -17.27 -0.88
C SER A 39 -14.15 -17.44 -2.22
N ALA A 40 -15.11 -18.36 -2.34
CA ALA A 40 -15.85 -18.58 -3.59
C ALA A 40 -16.74 -17.38 -3.97
N ILE A 41 -17.36 -16.74 -2.97
CA ILE A 41 -18.12 -15.50 -3.15
C ILE A 41 -17.18 -14.40 -3.65
N GLY A 42 -16.05 -14.19 -2.97
CA GLY A 42 -15.06 -13.19 -3.38
C GLY A 42 -14.58 -13.37 -4.82
N LEU A 43 -14.24 -14.60 -5.21
CA LEU A 43 -13.85 -14.92 -6.58
C LEU A 43 -14.93 -14.57 -7.61
N ARG A 44 -16.20 -14.89 -7.32
CA ARG A 44 -17.33 -14.59 -8.21
C ARG A 44 -17.53 -13.08 -8.41
N HIS A 45 -17.15 -12.28 -7.41
CA HIS A 45 -17.31 -10.82 -7.42
C HIS A 45 -16.01 -10.05 -7.69
N GLY A 46 -14.90 -10.74 -7.95
CA GLY A 46 -13.60 -10.11 -8.21
C GLY A 46 -13.00 -9.39 -6.99
N VAL A 47 -13.39 -9.79 -5.77
CA VAL A 47 -12.98 -9.18 -4.51
C VAL A 47 -12.28 -10.22 -3.63
N GLY A 48 -11.18 -9.84 -2.97
CA GLY A 48 -10.52 -10.73 -2.01
C GLY A 48 -11.41 -11.03 -0.80
N TRP A 49 -11.49 -12.30 -0.39
CA TRP A 49 -12.25 -12.68 0.81
C TRP A 49 -11.86 -11.90 2.08
N PRO A 50 -10.60 -11.47 2.32
CA PRO A 50 -10.29 -10.65 3.49
C PRO A 50 -10.97 -9.27 3.45
N SER A 51 -11.16 -8.70 2.25
CA SER A 51 -11.86 -7.43 2.07
C SER A 51 -13.36 -7.58 2.34
N ILE A 52 -13.95 -8.72 1.98
CA ILE A 52 -15.34 -9.02 2.32
C ILE A 52 -15.46 -9.25 3.84
N GLN A 53 -14.52 -9.98 4.43
CA GLN A 53 -14.49 -10.24 5.87
C GLN A 53 -14.48 -8.93 6.68
N SER A 54 -13.56 -8.02 6.34
CA SER A 54 -13.42 -6.73 7.01
C SER A 54 -14.61 -5.81 6.80
N ALA A 55 -15.14 -5.74 5.56
CA ALA A 55 -16.31 -4.93 5.23
C ALA A 55 -17.58 -5.36 6.00
N ASN A 56 -17.64 -6.61 6.43
CA ASN A 56 -18.77 -7.18 7.16
C ASN A 56 -18.48 -7.42 8.65
N GLY A 57 -17.31 -7.03 9.15
CA GLY A 57 -16.92 -7.26 10.55
C GLY A 57 -16.93 -8.73 10.98
N LEU A 58 -16.65 -9.65 10.06
CA LEU A 58 -16.68 -11.08 10.36
C LEU A 58 -15.46 -11.47 11.19
N ALA A 59 -15.70 -12.02 12.39
CA ALA A 59 -14.62 -12.51 13.25
C ALA A 59 -13.89 -13.74 12.67
N ASN A 60 -14.59 -14.54 11.86
CA ASN A 60 -14.04 -15.74 11.23
C ASN A 60 -14.55 -15.86 9.79
N ALA A 61 -13.62 -15.88 8.83
CA ALA A 61 -13.93 -15.99 7.40
C ALA A 61 -14.55 -17.34 6.99
N ASN A 62 -14.37 -18.39 7.80
CA ASN A 62 -14.90 -19.72 7.55
C ASN A 62 -16.30 -19.93 8.14
N LEU A 63 -16.83 -18.94 8.87
CA LEU A 63 -18.17 -18.99 9.49
C LEU A 63 -19.08 -17.95 8.83
N ILE A 64 -19.76 -18.38 7.77
CA ILE A 64 -20.85 -17.64 7.14
C ILE A 64 -22.11 -18.52 7.10
N TYR A 65 -23.28 -17.91 7.19
CA TYR A 65 -24.55 -18.63 7.30
C TYR A 65 -25.41 -18.43 6.07
N ILE A 66 -26.14 -19.48 5.67
CA ILE A 66 -27.12 -19.40 4.58
C ILE A 66 -28.15 -18.30 4.89
N GLY A 67 -28.44 -17.44 3.92
CA GLY A 67 -29.34 -16.30 4.08
C GLY A 67 -28.66 -15.03 4.63
N GLN A 68 -27.39 -15.11 5.07
CA GLN A 68 -26.64 -13.94 5.51
C GLN A 68 -26.41 -12.99 4.34
N SER A 69 -26.75 -11.71 4.52
CA SER A 69 -26.44 -10.66 3.56
C SER A 69 -25.03 -10.13 3.83
N LEU A 70 -24.14 -10.26 2.85
CA LEU A 70 -22.77 -9.78 2.90
C LEU A 70 -22.61 -8.55 2.00
N CYS A 71 -22.11 -7.47 2.57
CA CYS A 71 -21.55 -6.34 1.84
C CYS A 71 -20.38 -6.83 0.99
N ILE A 72 -20.52 -6.72 -0.33
CA ILE A 72 -19.44 -6.89 -1.27
C ILE A 72 -18.88 -5.49 -1.53
N PRO A 73 -17.71 -5.15 -0.97
CA PRO A 73 -17.12 -3.85 -1.23
C PRO A 73 -16.85 -3.72 -2.73
N GLY A 74 -16.91 -2.50 -3.23
CA GLY A 74 -16.52 -2.23 -4.62
C GLY A 74 -15.14 -2.81 -4.88
N THR A 75 -14.95 -3.36 -6.07
CA THR A 75 -13.61 -3.68 -6.55
C THR A 75 -12.79 -2.40 -6.44
N VAL A 76 -11.96 -2.29 -5.41
CA VAL A 76 -10.62 -1.78 -5.65
C VAL A 76 -10.14 -2.72 -6.73
N THR A 77 -10.11 -2.22 -7.98
CA THR A 77 -9.71 -2.98 -9.16
C THR A 77 -8.64 -3.93 -8.70
N ALA A 78 -8.97 -5.23 -8.65
CA ALA A 78 -8.00 -6.23 -8.27
C ALA A 78 -6.78 -5.86 -9.09
N VAL A 79 -5.67 -5.55 -8.42
CA VAL A 79 -4.41 -5.36 -9.13
C VAL A 79 -4.23 -6.74 -9.76
N THR A 80 -4.70 -6.90 -11.00
CA THR A 80 -4.25 -7.90 -11.94
C THR A 80 -2.77 -7.97 -11.69
N THR A 81 -2.20 -9.16 -11.51
CA THR A 81 -0.79 -9.43 -11.19
C THR A 81 0.14 -8.83 -12.24
N ALA A 82 0.09 -7.52 -12.37
CA ALA A 82 0.82 -6.67 -13.26
C ALA A 82 2.09 -6.43 -12.49
N THR A 83 3.18 -6.88 -13.11
CA THR A 83 4.51 -6.77 -12.54
C THR A 83 4.71 -5.33 -12.09
N PRO A 84 5.08 -5.09 -10.81
CA PRO A 84 5.35 -3.75 -10.34
C PRO A 84 6.42 -3.13 -11.23
N THR A 85 6.22 -1.88 -11.61
CA THR A 85 7.16 -1.15 -12.46
C THR A 85 7.26 0.30 -12.01
N PHE A 86 8.31 1.00 -12.40
CA PHE A 86 8.43 2.42 -12.14
C PHE A 86 9.24 3.11 -13.23
N THR A 87 8.99 4.40 -13.37
CA THR A 87 9.72 5.29 -14.27
C THR A 87 10.51 6.31 -13.46
N ILE A 88 11.65 6.73 -14.00
CA ILE A 88 12.41 7.86 -13.46
C ILE A 88 11.74 9.14 -13.94
N VAL A 89 11.35 10.01 -13.01
CA VAL A 89 10.60 11.26 -13.31
C VAL A 89 11.35 12.53 -12.91
N GLY A 90 12.49 12.40 -12.23
CA GLY A 90 13.37 13.53 -11.94
C GLY A 90 14.72 13.05 -11.42
N VAL A 91 15.79 13.75 -11.76
CA VAL A 91 17.14 13.47 -11.26
C VAL A 91 17.82 14.79 -10.93
N ALA A 92 18.34 14.90 -9.71
CA ALA A 92 19.28 15.93 -9.30
C ALA A 92 20.67 15.30 -9.24
N ALA A 93 21.57 15.71 -10.13
CA ALA A 93 22.90 15.11 -10.26
C ALA A 93 23.61 14.99 -8.91
N ASP A 94 24.16 13.81 -8.64
CA ASP A 94 24.88 13.42 -7.42
C ASP A 94 24.10 13.57 -6.11
N ARG A 95 22.81 13.89 -6.19
CA ARG A 95 21.96 14.18 -5.03
C ARG A 95 20.84 13.18 -4.89
N SER A 96 19.96 13.08 -5.87
CA SER A 96 18.76 12.24 -5.74
C SER A 96 18.12 11.87 -7.07
N ALA A 97 17.32 10.82 -7.03
CA ALA A 97 16.44 10.41 -8.11
C ALA A 97 15.00 10.27 -7.59
N THR A 98 14.05 10.79 -8.36
CA THR A 98 12.61 10.68 -8.11
C THR A 98 12.02 9.67 -9.08
N ILE A 99 11.26 8.72 -8.54
CA ILE A 99 10.56 7.69 -9.30
C ILE A 99 9.06 7.91 -9.23
N ARG A 100 8.34 7.42 -10.23
CA ARG A 100 6.89 7.22 -10.20
C ARG A 100 6.59 5.74 -10.45
N THR A 101 5.94 5.10 -9.48
CA THR A 101 5.59 3.67 -9.55
C THR A 101 4.30 3.44 -10.35
N ALA A 102 4.06 2.19 -10.74
CA ALA A 102 2.82 1.70 -11.29
C ALA A 102 2.65 0.22 -10.91
N ASN A 103 1.40 -0.18 -10.63
CA ASN A 103 1.03 -1.56 -10.29
C ASN A 103 1.74 -2.13 -9.05
N PHE A 104 2.18 -1.28 -8.13
CA PHE A 104 2.79 -1.79 -6.90
C PHE A 104 1.75 -2.51 -6.03
N PRO A 105 2.03 -3.70 -5.49
CA PRO A 105 1.12 -4.39 -4.59
C PRO A 105 0.92 -3.57 -3.31
N ALA A 106 -0.30 -3.56 -2.77
CA ALA A 106 -0.63 -2.85 -1.55
C ALA A 106 0.06 -3.46 -0.32
N THR A 107 0.25 -2.66 0.73
CA THR A 107 0.74 -3.08 2.06
C THR A 107 2.07 -3.83 2.04
N GLN A 108 2.93 -3.52 1.08
CA GLN A 108 4.27 -4.10 0.95
C GLN A 108 5.33 -3.07 1.32
N THR A 109 6.39 -3.53 1.97
CA THR A 109 7.59 -2.73 2.19
C THR A 109 8.65 -3.13 1.17
N PHE A 110 9.15 -2.16 0.43
CA PHE A 110 10.23 -2.32 -0.52
C PHE A 110 11.51 -1.73 0.06
N GLU A 111 12.57 -2.52 0.11
CA GLU A 111 13.93 -2.02 0.20
C GLU A 111 14.31 -1.38 -1.14
N VAL A 112 14.95 -0.21 -1.06
CA VAL A 112 15.39 0.54 -2.21
C VAL A 112 16.90 0.49 -2.28
N LEU A 113 17.42 -0.06 -3.37
CA LEU A 113 18.84 -0.27 -3.59
C LEU A 113 19.29 0.56 -4.80
N MET A 114 20.48 1.15 -4.72
CA MET A 114 21.16 1.73 -5.87
C MET A 114 22.51 1.06 -6.12
N GLY A 115 22.86 0.86 -7.38
CA GLY A 115 24.11 0.21 -7.77
C GLY A 115 24.65 0.73 -9.09
N ALA A 116 25.81 0.19 -9.49
CA ALA A 116 26.38 0.49 -10.80
C ALA A 116 25.40 0.08 -11.92
N MET A 117 25.40 0.82 -13.02
CA MET A 117 24.63 0.45 -14.21
C MET A 117 24.99 -0.98 -14.67
N GLY A 118 23.98 -1.75 -15.10
CA GLY A 118 24.12 -3.16 -15.52
C GLY A 118 23.92 -4.19 -14.40
N THR A 119 23.90 -3.75 -13.13
CA THR A 119 23.67 -4.66 -11.98
C THR A 119 22.19 -4.90 -11.66
N HIS A 120 21.29 -4.16 -12.31
CA HIS A 120 19.87 -4.07 -11.93
C HIS A 120 19.65 -3.69 -10.45
N GLY A 121 20.64 -3.05 -9.81
CA GLY A 121 20.60 -2.72 -8.38
C GLY A 121 20.71 -3.93 -7.44
N VAL A 122 21.01 -5.13 -7.96
CA VAL A 122 21.24 -6.33 -7.13
C VAL A 122 22.53 -6.13 -6.32
N ASN A 123 22.47 -6.44 -5.02
CA ASN A 123 23.56 -6.19 -4.06
C ASN A 123 24.06 -4.73 -4.06
N GLY A 124 23.18 -3.79 -4.42
CA GLY A 124 23.46 -2.36 -4.38
C GLY A 124 23.51 -1.82 -2.94
N THR A 125 23.84 -0.53 -2.82
CA THR A 125 23.76 0.20 -1.56
C THR A 125 22.30 0.50 -1.23
N SER A 126 21.86 0.16 -0.02
CA SER A 126 20.53 0.52 0.47
C SER A 126 20.41 2.03 0.68
N VAL A 127 19.42 2.64 0.02
CA VAL A 127 19.17 4.09 0.06
C VAL A 127 17.88 4.43 0.80
N GLY A 128 17.20 3.42 1.34
CA GLY A 128 16.00 3.58 2.15
C GLY A 128 14.99 2.45 1.96
N SER A 129 13.81 2.64 2.53
CA SER A 129 12.67 1.75 2.35
C SER A 129 11.42 2.54 1.95
N THR A 130 10.45 1.87 1.36
CA THR A 130 9.19 2.49 0.94
C THR A 130 8.03 1.53 1.15
N ASN A 131 7.04 2.00 1.90
CA ASN A 131 5.77 1.30 2.05
C ASN A 131 4.85 1.69 0.89
N SER A 132 4.28 0.71 0.21
CA SER A 132 3.39 0.93 -0.94
C SER A 132 1.98 1.37 -0.55
N GLY A 133 1.60 1.33 0.73
CA GLY A 133 0.31 1.77 1.23
C GLY A 133 -0.85 1.06 0.53
N ALA A 134 -1.68 1.81 -0.17
CA ALA A 134 -2.79 1.27 -0.98
C ALA A 134 -2.33 0.54 -2.26
N GLY A 135 -1.04 0.57 -2.60
CA GLY A 135 -0.49 0.05 -3.84
C GLY A 135 -0.70 1.01 -5.02
N GLY A 136 -0.51 0.50 -6.23
CA GLY A 136 -0.70 1.26 -7.47
C GLY A 136 0.45 2.21 -7.76
N THR A 137 0.12 3.49 -7.91
CA THR A 137 1.02 4.54 -8.39
C THR A 137 1.27 5.57 -7.30
N PHE A 138 2.54 5.83 -7.02
CA PHE A 138 3.00 6.88 -6.12
C PHE A 138 4.37 7.40 -6.55
N THR A 139 4.76 8.56 -6.03
CA THR A 139 6.07 9.18 -6.30
C THR A 139 6.93 9.14 -5.06
N ALA A 140 8.22 8.83 -5.22
CA ALA A 140 9.18 8.84 -4.12
C ALA A 140 10.56 9.32 -4.61
N THR A 141 11.31 9.98 -3.73
CA THR A 141 12.66 10.49 -4.01
C THR A 141 13.66 9.83 -3.10
N TYR A 142 14.77 9.37 -3.66
CA TYR A 142 15.84 8.69 -2.94
C TYR A 142 17.17 9.37 -3.19
N ASN A 143 17.97 9.51 -2.15
CA ASN A 143 19.30 10.11 -2.25
C ASN A 143 20.27 9.15 -2.94
N ILE A 144 21.11 9.70 -3.81
CA ILE A 144 22.21 8.96 -4.44
C ILE A 144 23.31 8.76 -3.39
N PRO A 145 23.73 7.50 -3.11
CA PRO A 145 24.70 7.22 -2.07
C PRO A 145 26.10 7.67 -2.51
N ALA A 146 26.96 8.01 -1.54
CA ALA A 146 28.24 8.68 -1.80
C ALA A 146 29.16 7.89 -2.76
N ASN A 147 29.13 6.55 -2.69
CA ASN A 147 29.90 5.65 -3.54
C ASN A 147 29.48 5.64 -5.02
N LEU A 148 28.32 6.23 -5.35
CA LEU A 148 27.80 6.32 -6.73
C LEU A 148 27.80 7.74 -7.29
N ARG A 149 28.23 8.73 -6.51
CA ARG A 149 28.40 10.11 -7.02
C ARG A 149 29.50 10.15 -8.07
N GLY A 150 29.31 10.93 -9.12
CA GLY A 150 30.17 10.99 -10.31
C GLY A 150 29.98 9.83 -11.30
N ALA A 151 29.24 8.77 -10.95
CA ALA A 151 28.90 7.73 -11.90
C ALA A 151 27.98 8.30 -12.98
N ARG A 152 28.25 7.99 -14.26
CA ARG A 152 27.46 8.53 -15.39
C ARG A 152 26.03 7.98 -15.42
N GLN A 153 25.85 6.71 -15.04
CA GLN A 153 24.56 6.03 -14.97
C GLN A 153 24.49 5.20 -13.68
N ILE A 154 23.30 5.13 -13.12
CA ILE A 154 23.03 4.44 -11.85
C ILE A 154 21.82 3.52 -12.05
N ALA A 155 21.93 2.29 -11.57
CA ALA A 155 20.79 1.38 -11.47
C ALA A 155 20.07 1.61 -10.13
N ILE A 156 18.74 1.54 -10.14
CA ILE A 156 17.90 1.60 -8.95
C ILE A 156 16.94 0.42 -8.97
N ARG A 157 16.72 -0.18 -7.79
CA ARG A 157 15.88 -1.36 -7.59
C ARG A 157 15.00 -1.17 -6.37
N LEU A 158 13.74 -1.57 -6.50
CA LEU A 158 12.81 -1.73 -5.40
C LEU A 158 12.54 -3.22 -5.25
N GLN A 159 12.78 -3.79 -4.07
CA GLN A 159 12.54 -5.21 -3.79
C GLN A 159 11.83 -5.42 -2.46
N SER A 160 10.91 -6.38 -2.39
CA SER A 160 10.21 -6.77 -1.18
C SER A 160 10.66 -8.16 -0.73
N ALA A 161 10.60 -8.41 0.59
CA ALA A 161 10.80 -9.74 1.18
C ALA A 161 9.80 -10.79 0.65
N THR A 162 8.66 -10.36 0.11
CA THR A 162 7.64 -11.25 -0.48
C THR A 162 7.92 -11.60 -1.95
N GLY A 163 9.07 -11.20 -2.49
CA GLY A 163 9.54 -11.61 -3.82
C GLY A 163 9.19 -10.65 -4.96
N PHE A 164 8.43 -9.58 -4.70
CA PHE A 164 8.23 -8.52 -5.69
C PHE A 164 9.50 -7.72 -5.89
N PHE A 165 9.86 -7.46 -7.14
CA PHE A 165 10.92 -6.52 -7.45
C PHE A 165 10.66 -5.78 -8.75
N SER A 166 11.26 -4.62 -8.87
CA SER A 166 11.33 -3.83 -10.09
C SER A 166 12.65 -3.09 -10.11
N TYR A 167 13.17 -2.79 -11.30
CA TYR A 167 14.42 -2.04 -11.43
C TYR A 167 14.35 -1.15 -12.66
N ASN A 168 15.16 -0.11 -12.64
CA ASN A 168 15.38 0.79 -13.76
C ASN A 168 16.79 1.37 -13.64
N TRP A 169 17.19 2.23 -14.57
CA TRP A 169 18.41 2.99 -14.48
C TRP A 169 18.17 4.43 -14.91
N PHE A 170 19.05 5.34 -14.50
CA PHE A 170 19.00 6.74 -14.88
C PHE A 170 20.39 7.30 -15.18
N TRP A 171 20.42 8.34 -16.02
CA TRP A 171 21.59 9.21 -16.16
C TRP A 171 21.71 10.06 -14.91
N ASN A 172 22.89 10.06 -14.30
CA ASN A 172 23.17 10.91 -13.15
C ASN A 172 23.53 12.34 -13.61
N SER A 173 22.55 12.97 -14.25
CA SER A 173 22.63 14.32 -14.76
C SER A 173 21.33 15.02 -14.39
N THR A 174 21.40 16.32 -14.11
CA THR A 174 20.20 17.10 -13.81
C THR A 174 19.27 17.06 -15.00
N TYR A 175 18.05 16.56 -14.76
CA TYR A 175 16.99 16.59 -15.78
C TYR A 175 16.53 18.03 -15.97
N PRO A 176 16.40 18.55 -17.21
CA PRO A 176 15.91 19.90 -17.46
C PRO A 176 14.45 20.10 -17.03
#